data_AF-A0A4U3AMI7-F1
#
_entry.id   AF-A0A4U3AMI7-F1
#
_cell.length_a   1.000
_cell.length_b   1.000
_cell.length_c   1.000
_cell.angle_alpha   90.00
_cell.angle_beta   90.00
_cell.angle_gamma   90.00
#
_symmetry.space_group_name_H-M   'P 1'
#
loop_
_entity.id
_entity.type
_entity.pdbx_description
1 polymer ?
#
loop_
_entity_poly.entity_id
_entity_poly.type
_entity_poly.pdbx_seq_one_letter_code
_entity_poly.pdbx_strand_id
1 'polypeptide(L)'
;GTSFEPNSFTLNGTIIENANIITGVPIGDIAPKESVIVAFHINANEIPPINPITNQASVSFQHIVNPANPPVSKNITSNNVTTKIESAILNTTKIGDKAFATIGDTITYTTTITNTGN
;
A
#
# COMPACT_ATOMS: atom_id res chain seq x y z
N GLY A 1 -0.22 4.98 8.57
CA GLY A 1 0.16 3.68 7.98
C GLY A 1 -0.28 3.63 6.52
N THR A 2 -1.26 2.80 6.16
CA THR A 2 -1.78 2.69 4.78
C THR A 2 -3.27 2.99 4.67
N SER A 3 -3.74 3.35 3.48
CA SER A 3 -5.17 3.45 3.15
C SER A 3 -5.48 2.88 1.77
N PHE A 4 -6.69 2.35 1.60
CA PHE A 4 -7.18 1.92 0.28
C PHE A 4 -7.41 3.12 -0.62
N GLU A 5 -6.97 3.06 -1.89
CA GLU A 5 -7.30 4.06 -2.90
C GLU A 5 -8.71 3.79 -3.44
N PRO A 6 -9.69 4.69 -3.22
CA PRO A 6 -11.05 4.52 -3.72
C PRO A 6 -11.07 4.32 -5.25
N ASN A 7 -11.96 3.46 -5.74
CA ASN A 7 -12.13 3.14 -7.16
C ASN A 7 -10.89 2.54 -7.86
N SER A 8 -9.92 2.03 -7.10
CA SER A 8 -8.77 1.29 -7.66
C SER A 8 -9.02 -0.21 -7.82
N PHE A 9 -10.07 -0.75 -7.19
CA PHE A 9 -10.35 -2.18 -7.26
C PHE A 9 -10.81 -2.58 -8.66
N THR A 10 -10.15 -3.56 -9.24
CA THR A 10 -10.46 -4.10 -10.57
C THR A 10 -10.64 -5.61 -10.53
N LEU A 11 -11.55 -6.08 -11.37
CA LEU A 11 -11.79 -7.47 -11.66
C LEU A 11 -11.56 -7.72 -13.15
N ASN A 12 -10.56 -8.52 -13.50
CA ASN A 12 -10.10 -8.70 -14.88
C ASN A 12 -9.87 -7.36 -15.62
N GLY A 13 -9.32 -6.37 -14.90
CA GLY A 13 -9.07 -5.02 -15.41
C GLY A 13 -10.30 -4.09 -15.45
N THR A 14 -11.50 -4.57 -15.12
CA THR A 14 -12.71 -3.75 -15.03
C THR A 14 -12.87 -3.20 -13.62
N ILE A 15 -13.03 -1.88 -13.47
CA ILE A 15 -13.21 -1.24 -12.16
C ILE A 15 -14.53 -1.70 -11.53
N ILE A 16 -14.48 -2.06 -10.24
CA ILE A 16 -15.66 -2.25 -9.39
C ILE A 16 -15.78 -1.02 -8.49
N GLU A 17 -16.76 -0.18 -8.78
CA GLU A 17 -17.03 1.02 -7.99
C GLU A 17 -17.47 0.67 -6.56
N ASN A 18 -17.15 1.55 -5.61
CA ASN A 18 -17.56 1.42 -4.21
C ASN A 18 -17.13 0.09 -3.54
N ALA A 19 -16.07 -0.54 -4.07
CA ALA A 19 -15.48 -1.74 -3.48
C ALA A 19 -15.01 -1.46 -2.04
N ASN A 20 -15.38 -2.35 -1.12
CA ASN A 20 -14.92 -2.31 0.26
C ASN A 20 -14.06 -3.53 0.56
N ILE A 21 -12.74 -3.35 0.56
CA ILE A 21 -11.78 -4.44 0.79
C ILE A 21 -11.74 -4.94 2.24
N ILE A 22 -12.38 -4.23 3.19
CA ILE A 22 -12.47 -4.63 4.60
C ILE A 22 -13.64 -5.60 4.81
N THR A 23 -14.79 -5.32 4.20
CA THR A 23 -15.96 -6.21 4.27
C THR A 23 -15.94 -7.29 3.19
N GLY A 24 -15.09 -7.14 2.17
CA GLY A 24 -14.99 -8.03 1.02
C GLY A 24 -15.76 -7.50 -0.20
N VAL A 25 -15.39 -8.02 -1.37
CA VAL A 25 -15.97 -7.65 -2.67
C VAL A 25 -16.43 -8.93 -3.39
N PRO A 26 -17.71 -9.05 -3.78
CA PRO A 26 -18.17 -10.17 -4.59
C PRO A 26 -17.49 -10.15 -5.96
N ILE A 27 -16.88 -11.28 -6.34
CA ILE A 27 -16.18 -11.43 -7.63
C ILE A 27 -16.93 -12.31 -8.64
N GLY A 28 -18.12 -12.80 -8.26
CA GLY A 28 -18.93 -13.71 -9.06
C GLY A 28 -18.40 -15.14 -9.09
N ASP A 29 -19.02 -15.94 -9.95
CA ASP A 29 -18.66 -17.35 -10.14
C ASP A 29 -17.42 -17.49 -11.02
N ILE A 30 -16.54 -18.41 -10.64
CA ILE A 30 -15.37 -18.80 -11.42
C ILE A 30 -15.60 -20.21 -11.94
N ALA A 31 -15.69 -20.35 -13.27
CA ALA A 31 -15.90 -21.65 -13.89
C ALA A 31 -14.68 -22.58 -13.69
N PRO A 32 -14.87 -23.91 -13.79
CA PRO A 32 -13.75 -24.84 -13.71
C PRO A 32 -12.64 -24.50 -14.71
N LYS A 33 -11.39 -24.43 -14.24
CA LYS A 33 -10.19 -24.07 -15.01
C LYS A 33 -10.09 -22.61 -15.43
N GLU A 34 -11.04 -21.76 -15.06
CA GLU A 34 -10.95 -20.33 -15.25
C GLU A 34 -10.25 -19.65 -14.07
N SER A 35 -9.83 -18.41 -14.26
CA SER A 35 -9.24 -17.58 -13.22
C SER A 35 -9.69 -16.15 -13.37
N VAL A 36 -9.72 -15.44 -12.24
CA VAL A 36 -10.06 -14.03 -12.20
C VAL A 36 -8.92 -13.28 -11.53
N ILE A 37 -8.53 -12.17 -12.14
CA ILE A 37 -7.46 -11.31 -11.64
C ILE A 37 -8.10 -10.17 -10.85
N VAL A 38 -7.73 -10.07 -9.58
CA VAL A 38 -8.08 -8.94 -8.72
C VAL A 38 -6.85 -8.06 -8.57
N ALA A 39 -7.01 -6.75 -8.79
CA ALA A 39 -5.98 -5.76 -8.49
C ALA A 39 -6.59 -4.55 -7.80
N PHE A 40 -5.82 -3.91 -6.92
CA PHE A 40 -6.19 -2.69 -6.23
C PHE A 40 -4.94 -1.94 -5.80
N HIS A 41 -5.09 -0.65 -5.49
CA HIS A 41 -4.00 0.17 -4.98
C HIS A 41 -4.18 0.51 -3.51
N ILE A 42 -3.04 0.63 -2.83
CA ILE A 42 -2.92 1.04 -1.44
C ILE A 42 -1.96 2.23 -1.39
N ASN A 43 -2.37 3.28 -0.71
CA ASN A 43 -1.54 4.45 -0.44
C ASN A 43 -0.75 4.25 0.86
N ALA A 44 0.56 4.51 0.81
CA ALA A 44 1.42 4.60 1.98
C ALA A 44 1.43 6.05 2.48
N ASN A 45 0.70 6.34 3.56
CA ASN A 45 0.50 7.71 4.05
C ASN A 45 1.62 8.20 4.97
N GLU A 46 2.21 7.27 5.73
CA GLU A 46 3.29 7.51 6.70
C GLU A 46 3.92 6.16 7.06
N ILE A 47 5.10 6.18 7.71
CA ILE A 47 5.71 4.96 8.25
C ILE A 47 4.79 4.40 9.36
N PRO A 48 4.23 3.20 9.21
CA PRO A 48 3.40 2.59 10.25
C PRO A 48 4.22 2.16 11.46
N PRO A 49 3.60 2.02 12.66
CA PRO A 49 4.29 1.52 13.86
C PRO A 49 4.91 0.13 13.68
N ILE A 50 4.31 -0.70 12.82
CA ILE A 50 4.84 -1.99 12.39
C ILE A 50 5.24 -1.88 10.92
N ASN A 51 6.55 -1.92 10.66
CA ASN A 51 7.16 -1.83 9.32
C ASN A 51 8.27 -2.91 9.24
N PRO A 52 8.25 -3.85 8.28
CA PRO A 52 7.44 -3.90 7.07
C PRO A 52 5.95 -4.22 7.30
N ILE A 53 5.09 -3.71 6.41
CA ILE A 53 3.68 -4.09 6.36
C ILE A 53 3.53 -5.46 5.68
N THR A 54 2.51 -6.22 6.08
CA THR A 54 2.16 -7.51 5.49
C THR A 54 0.77 -7.43 4.86
N ASN A 55 0.64 -7.89 3.62
CA ASN A 55 -0.62 -8.06 2.92
C ASN A 55 -0.94 -9.56 2.75
N GLN A 56 -2.18 -9.93 3.04
CA GLN A 56 -2.74 -11.27 2.82
C GLN A 56 -4.21 -11.11 2.40
N ALA A 57 -4.67 -11.96 1.48
CA ALA A 57 -6.06 -12.01 1.06
C ALA A 57 -6.72 -13.34 1.48
N SER A 58 -8.05 -13.32 1.56
CA SER A 58 -8.86 -14.51 1.79
C SER A 58 -10.02 -14.53 0.81
N VAL A 59 -10.35 -15.72 0.31
CA VAL A 59 -11.48 -15.95 -0.60
C VAL A 59 -12.41 -16.97 0.04
N SER A 60 -13.66 -16.54 0.26
CA SER A 60 -14.77 -17.42 0.65
C SER A 60 -15.60 -17.74 -0.57
N PHE A 61 -15.87 -19.03 -0.81
CA PHE A 61 -16.65 -19.48 -1.97
C PHE A 61 -17.46 -20.73 -1.66
N GLN A 62 -18.41 -21.06 -2.53
CA GLN A 62 -19.17 -22.31 -2.50
C GLN A 62 -18.91 -23.10 -3.78
N HIS A 63 -18.97 -24.43 -3.70
CA HIS A 63 -18.91 -25.30 -4.87
C HIS A 63 -19.84 -26.50 -4.70
N ILE A 64 -20.35 -27.01 -5.82
CA ILE A 64 -21.23 -28.19 -5.86
C ILE A 64 -20.45 -29.32 -6.53
N VAL A 65 -20.25 -30.43 -5.81
CA VAL A 65 -19.57 -31.62 -6.35
C VAL A 65 -20.57 -32.58 -7.00
N ASN A 66 -21.74 -32.75 -6.37
CA ASN A 66 -22.85 -33.53 -6.89
C ASN A 66 -24.08 -32.61 -6.96
N PRO A 67 -24.71 -32.42 -8.13
CA PRO A 67 -25.89 -31.57 -8.29
C PRO A 67 -27.07 -31.91 -7.37
N ALA A 68 -27.15 -33.13 -6.84
CA ALA A 68 -28.19 -33.54 -5.89
C ALA A 68 -27.93 -33.09 -4.44
N ASN A 69 -26.72 -32.62 -4.12
CA ASN A 69 -26.33 -32.20 -2.79
C ASN A 69 -26.28 -30.67 -2.67
N PRO A 70 -26.47 -30.11 -1.46
CA PRO A 70 -26.30 -28.67 -1.24
C PRO A 70 -24.85 -28.22 -1.50
N PRO A 71 -24.64 -26.92 -1.83
CA PRO A 71 -23.29 -26.37 -2.01
C PRO A 71 -22.44 -26.47 -0.74
N VAL A 72 -21.14 -26.68 -0.93
CA VAL A 72 -20.16 -26.73 0.16
C VAL A 72 -19.36 -25.45 0.21
N SER A 73 -19.43 -24.74 1.34
CA SER A 73 -18.64 -23.54 1.62
C SER A 73 -17.18 -23.88 1.93
N LYS A 74 -16.27 -23.08 1.38
CA LYS A 74 -14.84 -23.11 1.69
C LYS A 74 -14.29 -21.70 1.85
N ASN A 75 -13.22 -21.60 2.61
CA ASN A 75 -12.40 -20.40 2.72
C ASN A 75 -10.94 -20.80 2.50
N ILE A 76 -10.23 -20.01 1.69
CA ILE A 76 -8.80 -20.17 1.44
C ILE A 76 -8.09 -18.83 1.64
N THR A 77 -6.83 -18.88 2.04
CA THR A 77 -5.97 -17.70 2.20
C THR A 77 -4.83 -17.71 1.20
N SER A 78 -4.39 -16.53 0.78
CA SER A 78 -3.21 -16.37 -0.05
C SER A 78 -1.93 -16.53 0.78
N ASN A 79 -0.79 -16.56 0.09
CA ASN A 79 0.50 -16.28 0.73
C ASN A 79 0.57 -14.83 1.24
N ASN A 80 1.58 -14.57 2.07
CA ASN A 80 1.90 -13.23 2.55
C ASN A 80 2.83 -12.51 1.57
N VAL A 81 2.61 -11.21 1.41
CA VAL A 81 3.55 -10.29 0.74
C VAL A 81 3.93 -9.21 1.73
N THR A 82 5.24 -8.95 1.90
CA THR A 82 5.73 -7.90 2.78
C THR A 82 6.24 -6.71 1.98
N THR A 83 6.03 -5.51 2.50
CA THR A 83 6.51 -4.26 1.88
C THR A 83 7.08 -3.37 2.97
N LYS A 84 8.32 -2.90 2.78
CA LYS A 84 8.93 -1.93 3.69
C LYS A 84 8.59 -0.53 3.18
N ILE A 85 8.04 0.30 4.06
CA ILE A 85 7.78 1.72 3.78
C ILE A 85 8.99 2.50 4.27
N GLU A 86 9.69 3.14 3.34
CA GLU A 86 10.80 4.04 3.64
C GLU A 86 10.33 5.49 3.52
N SER A 87 10.93 6.38 4.31
CA SER A 87 10.65 7.81 4.21
C SER A 87 11.94 8.59 4.41
N ALA A 88 12.14 9.61 3.59
CA ALA A 88 13.20 10.56 3.78
C ALA A 88 12.89 11.44 5.00
N ILE A 89 13.87 11.57 5.89
CA ILE A 89 13.81 12.50 7.02
C ILE A 89 14.92 13.50 6.77
N LEU A 90 14.58 14.74 6.42
CA LEU A 90 15.57 15.73 6.01
C LEU A 90 15.91 16.68 7.16
N ASN A 91 17.17 16.66 7.60
CA ASN A 91 17.73 17.64 8.51
C ASN A 91 18.48 18.71 7.73
N THR A 92 18.28 19.98 8.09
CA THR A 92 18.91 21.11 7.40
C THR A 92 19.75 21.92 8.38
N THR A 93 21.00 22.15 8.03
CA THR A 93 21.92 23.01 8.79
C THR A 93 22.39 24.14 7.88
N LYS A 94 22.24 25.39 8.33
CA LYS A 94 22.74 26.58 7.64
C LYS A 94 23.85 27.23 8.46
N ILE A 95 24.99 27.46 7.84
CA ILE A 95 26.16 28.06 8.49
C ILE A 95 26.68 29.20 7.61
N GLY A 96 26.92 30.36 8.21
CA GLY A 96 27.66 31.45 7.56
C GLY A 96 29.16 31.26 7.75
N ASP A 97 29.94 31.63 6.74
CA ASP A 97 31.41 31.60 6.79
C ASP A 97 32.02 32.58 7.82
N LYS A 98 31.24 33.54 8.33
CA LYS A 98 31.65 34.53 9.32
C LYS A 98 30.74 34.52 10.55
N ALA A 99 31.34 34.48 11.74
CA ALA A 99 30.63 34.60 13.02
C ALA A 99 30.24 36.07 13.35
N PHE A 100 31.04 37.03 12.88
CA PHE A 100 30.80 38.47 12.97
C PHE A 100 31.14 39.11 11.62
N ALA A 101 30.39 40.11 11.21
CA ALA A 101 30.61 40.83 9.95
C ALA A 101 30.35 42.32 10.12
N THR A 102 31.03 43.12 9.30
CA THR A 102 30.96 44.59 9.26
C THR A 102 30.32 45.08 7.97
N ILE A 103 30.00 46.37 7.88
CA ILE A 103 29.39 46.95 6.68
C ILE A 103 30.37 46.84 5.51
N GLY A 104 29.93 46.23 4.41
CA GLY A 104 30.74 45.95 3.23
C GLY A 104 31.25 44.50 3.14
N ASP A 105 31.10 43.70 4.20
CA ASP A 105 31.40 42.28 4.15
C ASP A 105 30.41 41.51 3.28
N THR A 106 30.94 40.59 2.46
CA THR A 106 30.15 39.49 1.89
C THR A 106 30.23 38.30 2.84
N ILE A 107 29.09 37.67 3.13
CA ILE A 107 28.98 36.44 3.92
C ILE A 107 28.48 35.34 2.99
N THR A 108 29.21 34.22 2.94
CA THR A 108 28.80 33.03 2.20
C THR A 108 28.07 32.09 3.15
N TYR A 109 26.85 31.67 2.77
CA TYR A 109 26.11 30.67 3.53
C TYR A 109 26.21 29.30 2.86
N THR A 110 26.56 28.30 3.64
CA THR A 110 26.47 26.88 3.25
C THR A 110 25.25 26.27 3.92
N THR A 111 24.37 25.69 3.11
CA THR A 111 23.23 24.89 3.58
C THR A 111 23.51 23.43 3.31
N THR A 112 23.60 22.62 4.36
CA THR A 112 23.72 21.16 4.26
C THR A 112 22.37 20.54 4.54
N ILE A 113 21.89 19.73 3.59
CA ILE A 113 20.67 18.93 3.73
C ILE A 113 21.11 17.48 3.88
N THR A 114 20.78 16.87 5.02
CA THR A 114 21.10 15.47 5.32
C THR A 114 19.82 14.66 5.37
N ASN A 115 19.70 13.63 4.53
CA ASN A 115 18.65 12.63 4.67
C ASN A 115 19.04 11.62 5.76
N THR A 116 18.38 11.70 6.91
CA THR A 116 18.47 10.73 8.02
C THR A 116 17.28 9.77 8.03
N GLY A 117 16.52 9.70 6.93
CA GLY A 117 15.55 8.65 6.69
C GLY A 117 16.21 7.29 6.50
N ASN A 118 15.38 6.23 6.43
CA ASN A 118 15.83 4.90 6.00
C ASN A 118 15.88 4.79 4.48
#